data_AF-D9VW01-F1
#
_entry.id   AF-D9VW01-F1
#
_cell.length_a   1.000
_cell.length_b   1.000
_cell.length_c   1.000
_cell.angle_alpha   90.00
_cell.angle_beta   90.00
_cell.angle_gamma   90.00
#
_symmetry.space_group_name_H-M   'P 1'
#
loop_
_entity.id
_entity.type
_entity.pdbx_description
1 polymer ?
#
loop_
_entity_poly.entity_id
_entity_poly.type
_entity_poly.pdbx_seq_one_letter_code
_entity_poly.pdbx_strand_id
1 'polypeptide(L)'
;MGGVRPPRPVSASLTAVAVLCASAAPGCAPSGREGPRRPVPAATAALVAEVSAVPAGKLGASMRPGCPVPAERLRLIRMNHWGFDGKVHRGELVVHQDAVEENAVRLRPGP
;
A
#
# COMPACT_ATOMS: atom_id res chain seq x y z
N MET A 1 34.00 6.02 -9.63
CA MET A 1 34.79 6.10 -10.89
C MET A 1 34.91 4.66 -11.39
N GLY A 2 34.19 4.12 -12.35
CA GLY A 2 33.39 4.61 -13.47
C GLY A 2 33.50 3.50 -14.51
N GLY A 3 32.40 2.89 -14.92
CA GLY A 3 32.42 1.73 -15.81
C GLY A 3 31.02 1.31 -16.25
N VAL A 4 30.26 2.27 -16.77
CA VAL A 4 28.96 2.07 -17.41
C VAL A 4 29.17 1.21 -18.65
N ARG A 5 28.46 0.07 -18.73
CA ARG A 5 28.41 -0.73 -19.96
C ARG A 5 27.56 0.00 -21.01
N PRO A 6 28.05 0.18 -22.25
CA PRO A 6 27.31 0.87 -23.30
C PRO A 6 26.13 0.01 -23.83
N PRO A 7 25.07 0.65 -24.36
CA PRO A 7 23.96 -0.05 -24.99
C PRO A 7 24.38 -0.67 -26.32
N ARG A 8 23.88 -1.87 -26.61
CA ARG A 8 24.06 -2.52 -27.92
C ARG A 8 23.18 -1.80 -28.97
N PRO A 9 23.73 -1.43 -30.15
CA PRO A 9 22.94 -0.90 -31.24
C PRO A 9 22.19 -2.04 -31.93
N VAL A 10 20.87 -2.00 -31.93
CA VAL A 10 20.06 -2.86 -32.80
C VAL A 10 19.80 -2.04 -34.06
N SER A 11 20.56 -2.35 -35.11
CA SER A 11 20.48 -1.67 -36.40
C SER A 11 19.09 -1.77 -37.02
N ALA A 12 18.68 -0.61 -37.51
CA ALA A 12 17.66 -0.35 -38.50
C ALA A 12 17.47 -1.48 -39.53
N SER A 13 16.22 -1.86 -39.73
CA SER A 13 15.74 -2.28 -41.04
C SER A 13 14.54 -1.40 -41.39
N LEU A 14 14.82 -0.40 -42.23
CA LEU A 14 13.81 0.35 -42.97
C LEU A 14 13.20 -0.59 -44.01
N THR A 15 11.90 -0.80 -43.94
CA THR A 15 11.08 -0.95 -45.15
C THR A 15 9.66 -0.53 -44.82
N ALA A 16 9.28 0.61 -45.38
CA ALA A 16 7.93 1.13 -45.37
C ALA A 16 7.05 0.28 -46.29
N VAL A 17 5.89 -0.17 -45.80
CA VAL A 17 4.73 -0.48 -46.66
C VAL A 17 3.45 -0.07 -45.93
N ALA A 18 2.82 0.94 -46.52
CA ALA A 18 1.40 1.29 -46.61
C ALA A 18 0.40 0.83 -45.53
N VAL A 19 -0.24 1.86 -44.97
CA VAL A 19 -1.61 1.92 -44.44
C VAL A 19 -2.56 0.90 -45.07
N LEU A 20 -3.21 0.08 -44.24
CA LEU A 20 -4.57 -0.41 -44.48
C LEU A 20 -5.41 -0.20 -43.22
N CYS A 21 -6.51 0.52 -43.40
CA CYS A 21 -7.43 0.95 -42.37
C CYS A 21 -8.22 -0.21 -41.71
N ALA A 22 -8.63 0.08 -40.47
CA ALA A 22 -9.91 -0.28 -39.86
C ALA A 22 -10.24 -1.75 -39.59
N SER A 23 -10.07 -2.15 -38.33
CA SER A 23 -11.12 -2.91 -37.64
C SER A 23 -11.44 -2.23 -36.31
N ALA A 24 -12.61 -1.60 -36.25
CA ALA A 24 -13.19 -1.08 -35.03
C ALA A 24 -13.49 -2.27 -34.11
N ALA A 25 -12.68 -2.47 -33.07
CA ALA A 25 -13.08 -3.33 -31.96
C ALA A 25 -14.21 -2.60 -31.19
N PRO A 26 -15.43 -3.16 -31.10
CA PRO A 26 -16.46 -2.56 -30.28
C PRO A 26 -16.05 -2.69 -28.81
N GLY A 27 -15.60 -1.56 -28.25
CA GLY A 27 -15.73 -1.20 -26.85
C GLY A 27 -15.34 -2.25 -25.81
N CYS A 28 -14.05 -2.38 -25.51
CA CYS A 28 -13.65 -2.55 -24.12
C CYS A 28 -13.92 -1.22 -23.40
N ALA A 29 -15.17 -0.99 -23.01
CA ALA A 29 -15.47 0.02 -22.02
C ALA A 29 -14.88 -0.46 -20.69
N PRO A 30 -14.03 0.32 -20.00
CA PRO A 30 -13.72 0.02 -18.62
C PRO A 30 -15.04 0.14 -17.85
N SER A 31 -15.58 -1.00 -17.42
CA SER A 31 -16.70 -1.04 -16.47
C SER A 31 -16.20 -0.60 -15.09
N GLY A 32 -15.78 0.66 -14.99
CA GLY A 32 -15.62 1.36 -13.73
C GLY A 32 -17.00 1.71 -13.22
N ARG A 33 -17.56 0.84 -12.38
CA ARG A 33 -18.79 1.16 -11.64
C ARG A 33 -18.40 2.13 -10.53
N GLU A 34 -18.18 3.38 -10.89
CA GLU A 34 -18.05 4.50 -9.95
C GLU A 34 -19.44 4.75 -9.36
N GLY A 35 -19.76 4.02 -8.30
CA GLY A 35 -20.95 4.32 -7.50
C GLY A 35 -20.83 5.72 -6.88
N PRO A 36 -21.95 6.40 -6.59
CA PRO A 36 -21.91 7.70 -5.94
C PRO A 36 -21.12 7.62 -4.62
N ARG A 37 -19.98 8.33 -4.56
CA ARG A 37 -19.19 8.45 -3.33
C ARG A 37 -19.98 9.31 -2.35
N ARG A 38 -20.52 8.68 -1.31
CA ARG A 38 -21.13 9.42 -0.19
C ARG A 38 -20.03 10.28 0.46
N PRO A 39 -20.24 11.58 0.69
CA PRO A 39 -19.32 12.38 1.49
C PRO A 39 -19.18 11.73 2.87
N VAL A 40 -17.97 11.31 3.22
CA VAL A 40 -17.66 10.87 4.58
C VAL A 40 -17.75 12.12 5.46
N PRO A 41 -18.59 12.14 6.51
CA PRO A 41 -18.67 13.29 7.40
C PRO A 41 -17.28 13.59 7.94
N ALA A 42 -16.82 14.82 7.81
CA ALA A 42 -15.60 15.32 8.44
C ALA A 42 -15.80 15.50 9.95
N ALA A 43 -16.33 14.48 10.63
CA ALA A 43 -16.14 14.35 12.05
C ALA A 43 -14.67 13.95 12.21
N THR A 44 -13.84 14.85 12.72
CA THR A 44 -12.48 14.55 13.16
C THR A 44 -12.54 13.55 14.32
N ALA A 45 -12.88 12.30 14.03
CA ALA A 45 -12.65 11.21 14.94
C ALA A 45 -11.13 11.16 15.12
N ALA A 46 -10.66 11.60 16.28
CA ALA A 46 -9.25 11.61 16.59
C ALA A 46 -8.68 10.21 16.35
N LEU A 47 -7.59 10.14 15.59
CA LEU A 47 -6.91 8.89 15.33
C LEU A 47 -6.15 8.49 16.60
N VAL A 48 -6.79 7.69 17.44
CA VAL A 48 -6.19 7.20 18.69
C VAL A 48 -5.42 5.93 18.39
N ALA A 49 -4.11 5.91 18.66
CA ALA A 49 -3.25 4.75 18.47
C ALA A 49 -2.64 4.27 19.80
N GLU A 50 -2.63 2.96 20.00
CA GLU A 50 -1.96 2.28 21.10
C GLU A 50 -0.94 1.29 20.54
N VAL A 51 0.28 1.30 21.08
CA VAL A 51 1.37 0.42 20.62
C VAL A 51 1.67 -0.61 21.70
N SER A 52 1.82 -1.87 21.28
CA SER A 52 2.19 -2.98 22.17
C SER A 52 3.14 -3.96 21.47
N ALA A 53 3.76 -4.85 22.24
CA ALA A 53 4.47 -6.00 21.67
C ALA A 53 3.49 -6.92 20.92
N VAL A 54 3.93 -7.55 19.83
CA VAL A 54 3.07 -8.44 19.06
C VAL A 54 2.97 -9.80 19.78
N PRO A 55 1.77 -10.27 20.15
CA PRO A 55 1.61 -11.62 20.67
C PRO A 55 1.91 -12.65 19.57
N ALA A 56 2.62 -13.73 19.88
CA ALA A 56 2.98 -14.77 18.89
C ALA A 56 1.75 -15.32 18.13
N GLY A 57 0.61 -15.48 18.81
CA GLY A 57 -0.63 -15.94 18.19
C GLY A 57 -1.22 -15.00 17.13
N LYS A 58 -0.84 -13.71 17.12
CA LYS A 58 -1.29 -12.74 16.10
C LYS A 58 -0.53 -12.85 14.78
N LEU A 59 0.69 -13.39 14.80
CA LEU A 59 1.50 -13.54 13.60
C LEU A 59 1.10 -14.76 12.77
N GLY A 60 0.54 -15.78 13.42
CA GLY A 60 -0.03 -16.96 12.77
C GLY A 60 0.96 -17.65 11.83
N ALA A 61 0.48 -18.09 10.67
CA ALA A 61 1.26 -18.82 9.66
C ALA A 61 2.31 -17.97 8.92
N SER A 62 2.28 -16.64 9.11
CA SER A 62 3.24 -15.71 8.49
C SER A 62 4.60 -15.76 9.17
N MET A 63 4.68 -16.20 10.42
CA MET A 63 5.94 -16.36 11.16
C MET A 63 6.43 -17.80 11.08
N ARG A 64 7.69 -17.97 10.67
CA ARG A 64 8.31 -19.28 10.44
C ARG A 64 9.76 -19.25 10.93
N PRO A 65 10.35 -20.41 11.25
CA PRO A 65 11.79 -20.48 11.50
C PRO A 65 12.58 -19.87 10.33
N GLY A 66 13.53 -19.00 10.63
CA GLY A 66 14.33 -18.27 9.63
C GLY A 66 13.66 -17.01 9.06
N CYS A 67 12.52 -16.57 9.59
CA CYS A 67 11.94 -15.28 9.21
C CYS A 67 12.96 -14.14 9.44
N PRO A 68 13.14 -13.23 8.46
CA PRO A 68 14.18 -12.20 8.51
C PRO A 68 13.93 -11.13 9.57
N VAL A 69 12.68 -10.96 9.99
CA VAL A 69 12.28 -10.02 11.03
C VAL A 69 11.73 -10.82 12.21
N PRO A 70 12.43 -10.84 13.36
CA PRO A 70 11.99 -11.57 14.54
C PRO A 70 10.82 -10.82 15.21
N ALA A 71 9.96 -11.57 15.93
CA ALA A 71 8.74 -11.03 16.53
C ALA A 71 9.01 -9.88 17.52
N GLU A 72 10.15 -9.92 18.19
CA GLU A 72 10.62 -8.90 19.14
C GLU A 72 10.86 -7.54 18.50
N ARG A 73 11.12 -7.51 17.18
CA ARG A 73 11.28 -6.27 16.39
C ARG A 73 9.98 -5.76 15.79
N LEU A 74 8.86 -6.44 16.04
CA LEU A 74 7.55 -6.02 15.57
C LEU A 74 6.76 -5.33 16.68
N ARG A 75 5.88 -4.42 16.28
CA ARG A 75 4.93 -3.75 17.16
C ARG A 75 3.53 -3.87 16.60
N LEU A 76 2.59 -4.15 17.50
CA LEU A 76 1.17 -4.16 17.20
C LEU A 76 0.60 -2.78 17.54
N ILE A 77 0.08 -2.09 16.54
CA ILE A 77 -0.63 -0.83 16.69
C ILE A 77 -2.13 -1.11 16.63
N ARG A 78 -2.86 -0.71 17.66
CA ARG A 78 -4.32 -0.65 17.67
C ARG A 78 -4.75 0.78 17.42
N MET A 79 -5.46 1.03 16.34
CA MET A 79 -5.87 2.38 15.96
C MET A 79 -7.27 2.43 15.36
N ASN A 80 -7.83 3.63 15.34
CA ASN A 80 -9.04 3.91 14.57
C ASN A 80 -8.67 4.16 13.09
N HIS A 81 -9.50 3.70 12.16
CA HIS A 81 -9.34 3.94 10.73
C HIS A 81 -10.70 4.12 10.03
N TRP A 82 -10.71 4.80 8.89
CA TRP A 82 -11.89 4.93 8.05
C TRP A 82 -12.06 3.68 7.18
N GLY A 83 -13.21 3.03 7.29
CA GLY A 83 -13.60 1.95 6.41
C GLY A 83 -14.09 2.47 5.06
N PHE A 84 -14.13 1.59 4.06
CA PHE A 84 -14.71 1.91 2.75
C PHE A 84 -16.21 2.22 2.81
N ASP A 85 -16.87 1.92 3.93
CA ASP A 85 -18.26 2.27 4.24
C ASP A 85 -18.41 3.71 4.79
N GLY A 86 -17.31 4.45 4.92
CA GLY A 86 -17.30 5.82 5.45
C GLY A 86 -17.51 5.90 6.96
N LYS A 87 -17.32 4.80 7.70
CA LYS A 87 -17.40 4.77 9.16
C LYS A 87 -16.02 4.57 9.78
N VAL A 88 -15.88 4.95 11.05
CA VAL A 88 -14.66 4.71 11.83
C VAL A 88 -14.70 3.33 12.45
N HIS A 89 -13.66 2.55 12.23
CA HIS A 89 -13.48 1.20 12.76
C HIS A 89 -12.20 1.10 13.58
N ARG A 90 -12.17 0.18 14.56
CA ARG A 90 -10.96 -0.17 15.29
C ARG A 90 -10.22 -1.27 14.52
N GLY A 91 -8.97 -1.02 14.18
CA GLY A 91 -8.11 -1.94 13.44
C GLY A 91 -6.79 -2.21 14.14
N GLU A 92 -6.10 -3.23 13.65
CA GLU A 92 -4.77 -3.64 14.11
C GLU A 92 -3.78 -3.60 12.94
N LEU A 93 -2.58 -3.09 13.18
CA LEU A 93 -1.49 -3.03 12.21
C LEU A 93 -0.20 -3.55 12.87
N VAL A 94 0.52 -4.44 12.19
CA VAL A 94 1.84 -4.92 12.64
C VAL A 94 2.93 -4.26 11.80
N VAL A 95 3.85 -3.56 12.46
CA VAL A 95 4.96 -2.84 11.81
C VAL A 95 6.30 -3.18 12.47
N HIS A 96 7.40 -2.87 11.78
CA HIS A 96 8.72 -2.86 12.39
C HIS A 96 8.80 -1.75 13.45
N GLN A 97 9.51 -2.00 14.55
CA GLN A 97 9.61 -1.08 15.68
C GLN A 97 10.16 0.30 15.30
N ASP A 98 11.12 0.38 14.38
CA ASP A 98 11.72 1.66 13.95
C ASP A 98 10.69 2.61 13.32
N ALA A 99 9.71 2.06 12.58
CA ALA A 99 8.64 2.86 11.99
C ALA A 99 7.70 3.45 13.06
N VAL A 100 7.63 2.82 14.24
CA VAL A 100 6.88 3.37 15.38
C VAL A 100 7.68 4.47 16.05
N GLU A 101 8.98 4.28 16.27
CA GLU A 101 9.81 5.27 16.96
C GLU A 101 9.85 6.61 16.21
N GLU A 102 9.94 6.56 14.88
CA GLU A 102 9.88 7.75 14.03
C GLU A 102 8.51 8.48 14.09
N ASN A 103 7.41 7.72 14.14
CA ASN A 103 6.05 8.26 14.00
C ASN A 103 5.29 8.43 15.32
N ALA A 104 5.75 7.86 16.43
CA ALA A 104 5.08 7.90 17.74
C ALA A 104 4.92 9.34 18.25
N VAL A 105 5.79 10.26 17.84
CA VAL A 105 5.65 11.69 18.12
C VAL A 105 4.41 12.28 17.46
N ARG A 106 4.03 11.76 16.30
CA ARG A 106 2.93 12.25 15.46
C ARG A 106 1.58 11.58 15.74
N LEU A 107 1.61 10.41 16.38
CA LEU A 107 0.42 9.62 16.75
C LEU A 107 -0.11 9.95 18.15
N ARG A 108 0.52 10.87 18.90
CA ARG A 108 -0.03 11.30 20.19
C ARG A 108 -1.33 12.08 19.94
N PRO A 109 -2.46 11.68 20.57
CA PRO A 109 -3.63 12.53 20.59
C PRO A 109 -3.25 13.84 21.29
N GLY A 110 -3.48 14.97 20.62
CA GLY A 110 -3.37 16.29 21.25
C GLY A 110 -4.33 16.42 22.44
N PRO A 111 -4.07 17.36 23.37
CA PRO A 111 -4.92 17.60 24.52
C PRO A 111 -6.37 17.95 24.13
#